data_AF-A0A536W828-F1
#
_entry.id   AF-A0A536W828-F1
#
_cell.length_a   1.000
_cell.length_b   1.000
_cell.length_c   1.000
_cell.angle_alpha   90.00
_cell.angle_beta   90.00
_cell.angle_gamma   90.00
#
_symmetry.space_group_name_H-M   'P 1'
#
loop_
_entity.id
_entity.type
_entity.pdbx_description
1 polymer ?
#
loop_
_entity_poly.entity_id
_entity_poly.type
_entity_poly.pdbx_seq_one_letter_code
_entity_poly.pdbx_strand_id
1 'polypeptide(L)'
;MTSDVQARGTPLDDEFLVFQAEFAEAVRQRAGITDAQVDAEYGPDPAPRGPLNWKWVQAILRAIDKNGSGMNQKTLEIFTRDVFLYTTRAGVRDEIDQIVAGKLTEQPTVVVSHSLGTVVAYSVLRTDRRSLRIPLFVTVGSPLAVRAVRDQFRPLRSPSSVDAWYNAFDTRDVVALYPLDADNFPVRPAIENNSTVRNHTENRHGIVGYLDNPDVAKRILNALGG
;
A
#
# COMPACT_ATOMS: atom_id res chain seq x y z
N MET A 1 1.32 42.93 16.26
CA MET A 1 2.53 42.17 16.63
C MET A 1 2.30 40.74 16.21
N THR A 2 2.92 40.38 15.09
CA THR A 2 2.93 39.08 14.45
C THR A 2 3.67 38.08 15.33
N SER A 3 2.98 37.06 15.82
CA SER A 3 3.61 35.91 16.48
C SER A 3 4.06 34.93 15.42
N ASP A 4 5.37 34.96 15.17
CA ASP A 4 6.13 34.11 14.26
C ASP A 4 6.05 32.62 14.59
N VAL A 5 5.88 31.85 13.51
CA VAL A 5 6.55 30.58 13.17
C VAL A 5 6.73 29.55 14.29
N GLN A 6 5.88 28.53 14.27
CA GLN A 6 6.17 27.24 14.91
C GLN A 6 6.40 26.17 13.83
N ALA A 7 7.55 26.28 13.15
CA ALA A 7 8.13 25.19 12.37
C ALA A 7 9.20 24.51 13.24
N ARG A 8 8.80 23.52 14.02
CA ARG A 8 9.74 22.54 14.60
C ARG A 8 9.14 21.14 14.44
N GLY A 9 9.01 20.70 13.19
CA GLY A 9 8.95 19.27 12.89
C GLY A 9 10.35 18.67 13.12
N THR A 10 10.40 17.45 13.64
CA THR A 10 11.63 16.66 13.59
C THR A 10 11.90 16.23 12.15
N PRO A 11 13.14 15.88 11.75
CA PRO A 11 13.40 15.34 10.40
C PRO A 11 12.53 14.11 10.06
N LEU A 12 12.15 13.35 11.08
CA LEU A 12 11.20 12.24 11.04
C LEU A 12 9.80 12.68 10.58
N ASP A 13 9.33 13.81 11.09
CA ASP A 13 8.03 14.38 10.72
C ASP A 13 8.07 14.85 9.27
N ASP A 14 9.16 15.49 8.84
CA ASP A 14 9.32 15.96 7.45
C ASP A 14 9.35 14.78 6.45
N GLU A 15 10.06 13.70 6.75
CA GLU A 15 10.07 12.49 5.92
C GLU A 15 8.68 11.85 5.84
N PHE A 16 7.96 11.78 6.97
CA PHE A 16 6.60 11.26 7.00
C PHE A 16 5.64 12.13 6.16
N LEU A 17 5.75 13.45 6.28
CA LEU A 17 4.94 14.39 5.51
C LEU A 17 5.17 14.25 4.00
N VAL A 18 6.43 14.10 3.58
CA VAL A 18 6.76 13.83 2.17
C VAL A 18 6.14 12.51 1.71
N PHE A 19 6.32 11.43 2.47
CA PHE A 19 5.74 10.13 2.15
C PHE A 19 4.21 10.18 2.03
N GLN A 20 3.55 10.83 2.99
CA GLN A 20 2.09 10.95 3.01
C GLN A 20 1.58 11.81 1.85
N ALA A 21 2.29 12.88 1.51
CA ALA A 21 1.96 13.73 0.36
C ALA A 21 2.06 12.96 -0.96
N GLU A 22 3.12 12.17 -1.16
CA GLU A 22 3.28 11.34 -2.36
C GLU A 22 2.17 10.28 -2.46
N PHE A 23 1.81 9.66 -1.33
CA PHE A 23 0.72 8.69 -1.29
C PHE A 23 -0.63 9.36 -1.60
N ALA A 24 -0.94 10.48 -0.95
CA ALA A 24 -2.18 11.22 -1.17
C ALA A 24 -2.30 11.71 -2.62
N GLU A 25 -1.21 12.17 -3.23
CA GLU A 25 -1.17 12.58 -4.63
C GLU A 25 -1.43 11.39 -5.57
N ALA A 26 -0.88 10.22 -5.29
CA ALA A 26 -1.18 9.01 -6.04
C ALA A 26 -2.66 8.62 -5.97
N VAL A 27 -3.27 8.73 -4.78
CA VAL A 27 -4.72 8.51 -4.59
C VAL A 27 -5.53 9.52 -5.40
N ARG A 28 -5.17 10.80 -5.30
CA ARG A 28 -5.84 11.91 -5.99
C ARG A 28 -5.87 11.68 -7.51
N GLN A 29 -4.72 11.38 -8.10
CA GLN A 29 -4.58 11.15 -9.54
C GLN A 29 -5.42 9.95 -9.98
N ARG A 30 -5.39 8.86 -9.21
CA ARG A 30 -6.14 7.65 -9.53
C ARG A 30 -7.66 7.85 -9.41
N ALA A 31 -8.08 8.64 -8.43
CA ALA A 31 -9.48 9.01 -8.23
C ALA A 31 -9.99 10.05 -9.24
N GLY A 32 -9.12 10.59 -10.10
CA GLY A 32 -9.48 11.64 -11.05
C GLY A 32 -9.83 12.97 -10.38
N ILE A 33 -9.35 13.20 -9.16
CA ILE A 33 -9.59 14.44 -8.41
C ILE A 33 -8.71 15.52 -8.99
N THR A 34 -9.34 16.57 -9.52
CA THR A 34 -8.69 17.67 -10.23
C THR A 34 -7.95 18.62 -9.29
N ASP A 35 -6.97 19.36 -9.82
CA ASP A 35 -6.29 20.42 -9.07
C ASP A 35 -7.28 21.46 -8.54
N ALA A 36 -8.33 21.79 -9.30
CA ALA A 36 -9.38 22.72 -8.89
C ALA A 36 -10.17 22.24 -7.65
N GLN A 37 -10.41 20.92 -7.54
CA GLN A 37 -11.06 20.35 -6.35
C GLN A 37 -10.15 20.42 -5.13
N VAL A 38 -8.83 20.22 -5.29
CA VAL A 38 -7.87 20.41 -4.19
C VAL A 38 -7.76 21.89 -3.81
N ASP A 39 -7.66 22.79 -4.79
CA ASP A 39 -7.57 24.23 -4.57
C ASP A 39 -8.78 24.78 -3.82
N ALA A 40 -9.99 24.25 -4.10
CA ALA A 40 -11.19 24.60 -3.35
C ALA A 40 -11.11 24.23 -1.86
N GLU A 41 -10.43 23.12 -1.52
CA GLU A 41 -10.20 22.70 -0.12
C GLU A 41 -8.98 23.37 0.51
N TYR A 42 -8.02 23.85 -0.30
CA TYR A 42 -6.85 24.60 0.14
C TYR A 42 -7.21 26.04 0.52
N GLY A 43 -8.13 26.65 -0.23
CA GLY A 43 -8.59 28.02 -0.01
C GLY A 43 -7.54 29.08 -0.39
N PRO A 44 -7.81 30.35 -0.07
CA PRO A 44 -6.89 31.46 -0.36
C PRO A 44 -5.73 31.46 0.65
N ASP A 45 -4.75 30.57 0.46
CA ASP A 45 -3.54 30.52 1.26
C ASP A 45 -2.31 30.87 0.39
N PRO A 46 -1.50 31.88 0.78
CA PRO A 46 -0.36 32.33 0.00
C PRO A 46 0.85 31.39 0.08
N ALA A 47 0.84 30.38 0.97
CA ALA A 47 1.97 29.47 1.11
C ALA A 47 2.16 28.59 -0.15
N PRO A 48 3.41 28.28 -0.51
CA PRO A 48 3.71 27.48 -1.70
C PRO A 48 3.11 26.08 -1.59
N ARG A 49 2.57 25.57 -2.70
CA ARG A 49 2.10 24.18 -2.80
C ARG A 49 3.28 23.23 -2.67
N GLY A 50 3.09 22.11 -1.97
CA GLY A 50 4.13 21.09 -1.89
C GLY A 50 4.00 20.14 -0.70
N PRO A 51 4.82 19.06 -0.68
CA PRO A 51 4.75 18.01 0.34
C PRO A 51 5.11 18.50 1.75
N LEU A 52 5.96 19.54 1.86
CA LEU A 52 6.31 20.15 3.14
C LEU A 52 5.28 21.20 3.60
N ASN A 53 4.31 21.56 2.76
CA ASN A 53 3.20 22.41 3.16
C ASN A 53 2.05 21.53 3.67
N TRP A 54 1.96 21.40 5.00
CA TRP A 54 0.95 20.53 5.61
C TRP A 54 -0.49 20.91 5.26
N LYS A 55 -0.78 22.20 5.06
CA LYS A 55 -2.12 22.65 4.65
C LYS A 55 -2.46 22.15 3.24
N TRP A 56 -1.47 22.09 2.35
CA TRP A 56 -1.64 21.55 1.00
C TRP A 56 -1.93 20.05 1.03
N VAL A 57 -1.17 19.29 1.81
CA VAL A 57 -1.42 17.84 1.99
C VAL A 57 -2.80 17.59 2.59
N GLN A 58 -3.21 18.36 3.59
CA GLN A 58 -4.57 18.29 4.14
C GLN A 58 -5.65 18.63 3.12
N ALA A 59 -5.41 19.58 2.21
CA ALA A 59 -6.35 19.91 1.15
C ALA A 59 -6.54 18.74 0.18
N ILE A 60 -5.46 18.02 -0.18
CA ILE A 60 -5.56 16.80 -0.98
C ILE A 60 -6.37 15.74 -0.22
N LEU A 61 -6.07 15.51 1.06
CA LEU A 61 -6.80 14.54 1.88
C LEU A 61 -8.30 14.89 2.01
N ARG A 62 -8.64 16.17 2.20
CA ARG A 62 -10.03 16.64 2.24
C ARG A 62 -10.72 16.47 0.88
N ALA A 63 -10.03 16.76 -0.21
CA ALA A 63 -10.57 16.55 -1.55
C ALA A 63 -10.84 15.07 -1.83
N ILE A 64 -9.98 14.17 -1.34
CA ILE A 64 -10.17 12.72 -1.38
C ILE A 64 -11.37 12.30 -0.53
N ASP A 65 -11.52 12.82 0.68
CA ASP A 65 -12.64 12.47 1.57
C ASP A 65 -13.99 12.92 0.97
N LYS A 66 -14.02 14.11 0.34
CA LYS A 66 -15.24 14.71 -0.21
C LYS A 66 -15.65 14.16 -1.58
N ASN A 67 -14.68 13.82 -2.43
CA ASN A 67 -14.93 13.41 -3.82
C ASN A 67 -14.61 11.94 -4.08
N GLY A 68 -13.77 11.33 -3.23
CA GLY A 68 -13.44 9.91 -3.25
C GLY A 68 -14.56 9.08 -2.63
N SER A 69 -14.53 7.78 -2.90
CA SER A 69 -15.69 6.92 -2.69
C SER A 69 -15.44 5.73 -1.75
N GLY A 70 -14.68 5.90 -0.66
CA GLY A 70 -14.67 4.83 0.36
C GLY A 70 -13.78 4.97 1.60
N MET A 71 -12.64 5.65 1.57
CA MET A 71 -11.74 5.72 2.74
C MET A 71 -11.72 7.11 3.35
N ASN A 72 -12.02 7.21 4.65
CA ASN A 72 -11.92 8.47 5.38
C ASN A 72 -10.46 8.85 5.65
N GLN A 73 -10.22 10.16 5.86
CA GLN A 73 -8.88 10.72 6.09
C GLN A 73 -8.09 10.02 7.20
N LYS A 74 -8.73 9.65 8.31
CA LYS A 74 -8.05 9.04 9.47
C LYS A 74 -7.53 7.64 9.16
N THR A 75 -8.32 6.83 8.46
CA THR A 75 -7.90 5.48 8.05
C THR A 75 -6.72 5.55 7.09
N LEU A 76 -6.73 6.50 6.15
CA LEU A 76 -5.63 6.73 5.23
C LEU A 76 -4.36 7.18 5.97
N GLU A 77 -4.49 8.10 6.93
CA GLU A 77 -3.36 8.57 7.75
C GLU A 77 -2.72 7.44 8.55
N ILE A 78 -3.51 6.64 9.29
CA ILE A 78 -3.01 5.49 10.06
C ILE A 78 -2.28 4.51 9.14
N PHE A 79 -2.91 4.13 8.03
CA PHE A 79 -2.32 3.24 7.06
C PHE A 79 -0.99 3.78 6.51
N THR A 80 -0.94 5.04 6.07
CA THR A 80 0.28 5.65 5.54
C THR A 80 1.39 5.72 6.60
N ARG A 81 1.05 5.98 7.86
CA ARG A 81 2.01 5.98 8.98
C ARG A 81 2.60 4.60 9.21
N ASP A 82 1.78 3.55 9.26
CA ASP A 82 2.28 2.19 9.49
C ASP A 82 3.20 1.73 8.36
N VAL A 83 2.83 2.00 7.10
CA VAL A 83 3.67 1.68 5.94
C VAL A 83 4.96 2.50 5.96
N PHE A 84 4.89 3.78 6.28
CA PHE A 84 6.08 4.64 6.40
C PHE A 84 7.04 4.11 7.47
N LEU A 85 6.54 3.82 8.67
CA LEU A 85 7.36 3.31 9.76
C LEU A 85 8.00 1.97 9.37
N TYR A 86 7.21 1.04 8.82
CA TYR A 86 7.71 -0.25 8.38
C TYR A 86 8.79 -0.14 7.28
N THR A 87 8.59 0.74 6.30
CA THR A 87 9.51 0.83 5.16
C THR A 87 10.78 1.64 5.45
N THR A 88 10.71 2.62 6.36
CA THR A 88 11.82 3.56 6.62
C THR A 88 12.58 3.30 7.92
N ARG A 89 12.00 2.56 8.88
CA ARG A 89 12.64 2.28 10.17
C ARG A 89 13.08 0.83 10.26
N ALA A 90 14.39 0.60 10.10
CA ALA A 90 14.98 -0.73 10.13
C ALA A 90 14.62 -1.52 11.39
N GLY A 91 14.67 -0.92 12.58
CA GLY A 91 14.29 -1.61 13.83
C GLY A 91 12.83 -2.10 13.84
N VAL A 92 11.89 -1.25 13.39
CA VAL A 92 10.47 -1.63 13.26
C VAL A 92 10.29 -2.75 12.23
N ARG A 93 10.95 -2.61 11.09
CA ARG A 93 10.92 -3.63 10.03
C ARG A 93 11.44 -4.96 10.53
N ASP A 94 12.61 -4.96 11.17
CA ASP A 94 13.29 -6.18 11.60
C ASP A 94 12.48 -6.91 12.68
N GLU A 95 11.88 -6.19 13.63
CA GLU A 95 10.99 -6.78 14.65
C GLU A 95 9.74 -7.43 14.02
N ILE A 96 9.07 -6.72 13.10
CA ILE A 96 7.88 -7.24 12.40
C ILE A 96 8.26 -8.42 11.50
N ASP A 97 9.36 -8.32 10.77
CA ASP A 97 9.86 -9.37 9.88
C ASP A 97 10.20 -10.63 10.66
N GLN A 98 10.80 -10.51 11.85
CA GLN A 98 11.06 -11.64 12.74
C GLN A 98 9.79 -12.35 13.20
N ILE A 99 8.74 -11.59 13.56
CA ILE A 99 7.45 -12.16 13.97
C ILE A 99 6.85 -13.00 12.84
N VAL A 100 6.81 -12.45 11.62
CA VAL A 100 6.21 -13.13 10.46
C VAL A 100 7.09 -14.28 10.00
N ALA A 101 8.41 -14.08 9.88
CA ALA A 101 9.35 -15.15 9.50
C ALA A 101 9.30 -16.33 10.49
N GLY A 102 9.13 -16.05 11.78
CA GLY A 102 9.00 -17.07 12.83
C GLY A 102 7.75 -17.95 12.70
N LYS A 103 6.75 -17.55 11.90
CA LYS A 103 5.56 -18.36 11.59
C LYS A 103 5.71 -19.21 10.33
N LEU A 104 6.70 -18.92 9.49
CA LEU A 104 6.96 -19.67 8.26
C LEU A 104 7.86 -20.88 8.55
N THR A 105 7.56 -21.98 7.87
CA THR A 105 8.35 -23.22 7.90
C THR A 105 8.73 -23.64 6.47
N GLU A 106 9.58 -24.65 6.31
CA GLU A 106 9.93 -25.19 4.98
C GLU A 106 8.87 -26.15 4.40
N GLN A 107 7.74 -26.34 5.10
CA GLN A 107 6.59 -27.06 4.57
C GLN A 107 5.87 -26.21 3.50
N PRO A 108 5.29 -26.85 2.46
CA PRO A 108 4.46 -26.14 1.49
C PRO A 108 3.40 -25.27 2.16
N THR A 109 3.42 -23.96 1.88
CA THR A 109 2.57 -22.97 2.54
C THR A 109 1.98 -21.98 1.53
N VAL A 110 0.66 -21.86 1.48
CA VAL A 110 -0.01 -20.76 0.76
C VAL A 110 0.03 -19.51 1.64
N VAL A 111 0.59 -18.41 1.11
CA VAL A 111 0.65 -17.13 1.84
C VAL A 111 -0.41 -16.21 1.28
N VAL A 112 -1.35 -15.77 2.12
CA VAL A 112 -2.36 -14.77 1.77
C VAL A 112 -2.09 -13.52 2.60
N SER A 113 -1.97 -12.38 1.94
CA SER A 113 -1.61 -11.12 2.58
C SER A 113 -2.49 -9.98 2.08
N HIS A 114 -2.77 -9.03 2.97
CA HIS A 114 -3.69 -7.92 2.71
C HIS A 114 -3.06 -6.59 3.13
N SER A 115 -3.26 -5.55 2.33
CA SER A 115 -2.85 -4.18 2.67
C SER A 115 -1.36 -4.10 3.08
N LEU A 116 -1.03 -3.52 4.24
CA LEU A 116 0.32 -3.50 4.82
C LEU A 116 0.93 -4.90 4.91
N GLY A 117 0.14 -5.93 5.20
CA GLY A 117 0.59 -7.31 5.25
C GLY A 117 1.20 -7.80 3.92
N THR A 118 0.78 -7.23 2.77
CA THR A 118 1.42 -7.55 1.48
C THR A 118 2.84 -7.01 1.38
N VAL A 119 3.08 -5.83 1.96
CA VAL A 119 4.40 -5.18 2.04
C VAL A 119 5.32 -5.99 2.95
N VAL A 120 4.79 -6.39 4.11
CA VAL A 120 5.52 -7.22 5.08
C VAL A 120 5.86 -8.60 4.51
N ALA A 121 4.86 -9.31 3.97
CA ALA A 121 5.07 -10.62 3.36
C ALA A 121 6.10 -10.55 2.23
N TYR A 122 6.05 -9.53 1.38
CA TYR A 122 7.04 -9.34 0.33
C TYR A 122 8.45 -9.11 0.88
N SER A 123 8.62 -8.29 1.93
CA SER A 123 9.93 -8.07 2.59
C SER A 123 10.50 -9.35 3.18
N VAL A 124 9.68 -10.11 3.88
CA VAL A 124 10.09 -11.38 4.51
C VAL A 124 10.47 -12.39 3.43
N LEU A 125 9.56 -12.68 2.50
CA LEU A 125 9.78 -13.70 1.47
C LEU A 125 10.98 -13.39 0.56
N ARG A 126 11.25 -12.11 0.25
CA ARG A 126 12.38 -11.74 -0.62
C ARG A 126 13.75 -11.80 0.07
N THR A 127 13.80 -11.84 1.40
CA THR A 127 15.03 -11.81 2.20
C THR A 127 15.29 -13.10 2.98
N ASP A 128 14.27 -13.93 3.17
CA ASP A 128 14.39 -15.22 3.83
C ASP A 128 15.37 -16.12 3.07
N ARG A 129 16.28 -16.75 3.81
CA ARG A 129 17.34 -17.62 3.27
C ARG A 129 17.04 -19.10 3.40
N ARG A 130 15.94 -19.46 4.07
CA ARG A 130 15.48 -20.85 4.22
C ARG A 130 14.93 -21.38 2.90
N SER A 131 14.80 -22.69 2.79
CA SER A 131 14.20 -23.34 1.62
C SER A 131 12.68 -23.33 1.71
N LEU A 132 12.09 -22.15 1.85
CA LEU A 132 10.64 -21.97 1.89
C LEU A 132 10.01 -22.47 0.58
N ARG A 133 8.85 -23.13 0.68
CA ARG A 133 8.07 -23.61 -0.46
C ARG A 133 6.73 -22.91 -0.46
N ILE A 134 6.59 -21.86 -1.27
CA ILE A 134 5.38 -21.07 -1.36
C ILE A 134 4.72 -21.34 -2.72
N PRO A 135 3.89 -22.40 -2.83
CA PRO A 135 3.22 -22.74 -4.10
C PRO A 135 2.33 -21.60 -4.62
N LEU A 136 1.83 -20.76 -3.71
CA LEU A 136 1.02 -19.59 -4.06
C LEU A 136 1.23 -18.45 -3.04
N PHE A 137 1.61 -17.28 -3.55
CA PHE A 137 1.56 -16.01 -2.84
C PHE A 137 0.40 -15.17 -3.36
N VAL A 138 -0.58 -14.90 -2.49
CA VAL A 138 -1.74 -14.07 -2.78
C VAL A 138 -1.60 -12.71 -2.10
N THR A 139 -1.66 -11.65 -2.90
CA THR A 139 -1.75 -10.28 -2.41
C THR A 139 -3.13 -9.70 -2.72
N VAL A 140 -3.80 -9.14 -1.72
CA VAL A 140 -5.09 -8.48 -1.89
C VAL A 140 -5.06 -7.06 -1.35
N GLY A 141 -5.65 -6.11 -2.07
CA GLY A 141 -5.64 -4.71 -1.65
C GLY A 141 -4.21 -4.14 -1.50
N SER A 142 -3.27 -4.52 -2.37
CA SER A 142 -1.84 -4.27 -2.16
C SER A 142 -1.41 -2.85 -2.55
N PRO A 143 -0.71 -2.10 -1.65
CA PRO A 143 -0.08 -0.83 -1.98
C PRO A 143 1.31 -0.99 -2.63
N LEU A 144 1.79 -2.21 -2.90
CA LEU A 144 3.17 -2.46 -3.33
C LEU A 144 3.59 -1.71 -4.60
N ALA A 145 2.63 -1.41 -5.48
CA ALA A 145 2.89 -0.64 -6.70
C ALA A 145 2.93 0.89 -6.49
N VAL A 146 2.50 1.39 -5.33
CA VAL A 146 2.60 2.83 -5.02
C VAL A 146 4.07 3.20 -4.90
N ARG A 147 4.52 4.22 -5.64
CA ARG A 147 5.95 4.56 -5.77
C ARG A 147 6.65 4.74 -4.42
N ALA A 148 6.03 5.48 -3.51
CA ALA A 148 6.53 5.74 -2.15
C ALA A 148 6.83 4.44 -1.37
N VAL A 149 6.05 3.38 -1.61
CA VAL A 149 6.23 2.05 -1.01
C VAL A 149 7.23 1.23 -1.82
N ARG A 150 6.97 1.11 -3.13
CA ARG A 150 7.74 0.30 -4.07
C ARG A 150 9.23 0.62 -4.06
N ASP A 151 9.57 1.90 -4.09
CA ASP A 151 10.94 2.34 -4.32
C ASP A 151 11.85 2.03 -3.11
N GLN A 152 11.26 1.79 -1.93
CA GLN A 152 11.94 1.29 -0.72
C GLN A 152 12.46 -0.14 -0.89
N PHE A 153 11.95 -0.89 -1.87
CA PHE A 153 12.34 -2.28 -2.12
C PHE A 153 13.21 -2.46 -3.36
N ARG A 154 13.75 -1.40 -3.96
CA ARG A 154 14.63 -1.56 -5.13
C ARG A 154 15.94 -2.29 -4.77
N PRO A 155 16.49 -3.13 -5.67
CA PRO A 155 15.87 -3.61 -6.91
C PRO A 155 14.69 -4.56 -6.64
N LEU A 156 13.62 -4.40 -7.43
CA LEU A 156 12.43 -5.27 -7.35
C LEU A 156 12.76 -6.65 -7.90
N ARG A 157 12.28 -7.69 -7.23
CA ARG A 157 12.47 -9.08 -7.63
C ARG A 157 11.32 -9.94 -7.12
N SER A 158 10.95 -10.98 -7.85
CA SER A 158 10.07 -12.00 -7.28
C SER A 158 10.85 -12.76 -6.20
N PRO A 159 10.25 -13.07 -5.04
CA PRO A 159 10.86 -14.00 -4.09
C PRO A 159 11.12 -15.36 -4.76
N SER A 160 12.32 -15.92 -4.57
CA SER A 160 12.71 -17.19 -5.22
C SER A 160 11.98 -18.41 -4.66
N SER A 161 11.38 -18.29 -3.48
CA SER A 161 10.59 -19.33 -2.82
C SER A 161 9.13 -19.40 -3.30
N VAL A 162 8.72 -18.47 -4.17
CA VAL A 162 7.34 -18.33 -4.64
C VAL A 162 7.21 -18.90 -6.04
N ASP A 163 6.40 -19.95 -6.19
CA ASP A 163 6.14 -20.60 -7.48
C ASP A 163 5.14 -19.79 -8.34
N ALA A 164 4.08 -19.27 -7.70
CA ALA A 164 3.07 -18.44 -8.34
C ALA A 164 2.69 -17.24 -7.47
N TRP A 165 2.58 -16.05 -8.09
CA TRP A 165 2.13 -14.83 -7.43
C TRP A 165 0.86 -14.32 -8.10
N TYR A 166 -0.22 -14.28 -7.32
CA TYR A 166 -1.53 -13.78 -7.71
C TYR A 166 -1.89 -12.51 -6.92
N ASN A 167 -2.23 -11.43 -7.62
CA ASN A 167 -2.64 -10.17 -7.02
C ASN A 167 -4.09 -9.86 -7.39
N ALA A 168 -4.96 -9.66 -6.41
CA ALA A 168 -6.34 -9.26 -6.64
C ALA A 168 -6.65 -7.90 -6.01
N PHE A 169 -7.30 -7.02 -6.76
CA PHE A 169 -7.60 -5.67 -6.30
C PHE A 169 -8.93 -5.18 -6.89
N ASP A 170 -9.65 -4.38 -6.10
CA ASP A 170 -10.77 -3.61 -6.63
C ASP A 170 -10.21 -2.31 -7.23
N THR A 171 -10.56 -2.01 -8.48
CA THR A 171 -10.16 -0.76 -9.15
C THR A 171 -10.60 0.52 -8.43
N ARG A 172 -11.52 0.39 -7.46
CA ARG A 172 -12.07 1.46 -6.63
C ARG A 172 -11.48 1.50 -5.22
N ASP A 173 -10.58 0.59 -4.88
CA ASP A 173 -9.83 0.57 -3.63
C ASP A 173 -8.70 1.61 -3.72
N VAL A 174 -8.75 2.60 -2.83
CA VAL A 174 -7.79 3.73 -2.82
C VAL A 174 -6.42 3.35 -2.26
N VAL A 175 -6.25 2.16 -1.70
CA VAL A 175 -4.94 1.65 -1.28
C VAL A 175 -4.30 0.83 -2.40
N ALA A 176 -5.10 0.05 -3.13
CA ALA A 176 -4.67 -0.78 -4.25
C ALA A 176 -4.73 -0.02 -5.59
N LEU A 177 -4.07 1.13 -5.63
CA LEU A 177 -4.20 2.12 -6.69
C LEU A 177 -3.79 1.59 -8.07
N TYR A 178 -2.77 0.74 -8.10
CA TYR A 178 -2.10 0.29 -9.31
C TYR A 178 -1.99 -1.23 -9.33
N PRO A 179 -2.16 -1.88 -10.50
CA PRO A 179 -1.86 -3.30 -10.65
C PRO A 179 -0.38 -3.58 -10.38
N LEU A 180 -0.05 -4.82 -10.01
CA LEU A 180 1.34 -5.28 -9.89
C LEU A 180 1.83 -5.79 -11.26
N ASP A 181 1.91 -4.90 -12.26
CA ASP A 181 2.28 -5.24 -13.64
C ASP A 181 3.68 -4.71 -14.02
N ALA A 182 4.06 -4.83 -15.29
CA ALA A 182 5.38 -4.40 -15.77
C ALA A 182 5.62 -2.89 -15.65
N ASP A 183 4.59 -2.06 -15.69
CA ASP A 183 4.71 -0.61 -15.62
C ASP A 183 4.86 -0.13 -14.17
N ASN A 184 4.18 -0.82 -13.25
CA ASN A 184 4.06 -0.39 -11.87
C ASN A 184 4.94 -1.18 -10.91
N PHE A 185 5.11 -2.49 -11.10
CA PHE A 185 5.90 -3.37 -10.24
C PHE A 185 6.65 -4.46 -11.07
N PRO A 186 7.68 -4.06 -11.84
CA PRO A 186 8.36 -4.96 -12.79
C PRO A 186 9.21 -6.02 -12.07
N VAL A 187 8.62 -7.20 -11.84
CA VAL A 187 9.32 -8.39 -11.35
C VAL A 187 9.24 -9.53 -12.36
N ARG A 188 10.12 -10.52 -12.20
CA ARG A 188 10.11 -11.75 -12.99
C ARG A 188 10.16 -12.96 -12.03
N PRO A 189 9.31 -14.00 -12.23
CA PRO A 189 8.20 -14.09 -13.19
C PRO A 189 7.13 -12.99 -13.01
N ALA A 190 6.30 -12.77 -14.04
CA ALA A 190 5.24 -11.75 -13.98
C ALA A 190 4.14 -12.16 -12.99
N ILE A 191 3.56 -11.17 -12.31
CA ILE A 191 2.47 -11.39 -11.35
C ILE A 191 1.14 -11.44 -12.10
N GLU A 192 0.32 -12.45 -11.81
CA GLU A 192 -1.03 -12.54 -12.35
C GLU A 192 -1.95 -11.56 -11.60
N ASN A 193 -2.56 -10.62 -12.33
CA ASN A 193 -3.43 -9.60 -11.74
C ASN A 193 -4.91 -9.89 -12.02
N ASN A 194 -5.75 -9.77 -10.99
CA ASN A 194 -7.20 -9.79 -11.08
C ASN A 194 -7.79 -8.44 -10.63
N SER A 195 -8.24 -7.65 -11.60
CA SER A 195 -8.90 -6.36 -11.39
C SER A 195 -10.45 -6.43 -11.42
N THR A 196 -11.02 -7.63 -11.52
CA THR A 196 -12.47 -7.84 -11.63
C THR A 196 -13.14 -7.88 -10.25
N VAL A 197 -12.35 -7.93 -9.16
CA VAL A 197 -12.88 -7.93 -7.81
C VAL A 197 -13.75 -6.70 -7.57
N ARG A 198 -14.90 -6.93 -6.95
CA ARG A 198 -15.82 -5.90 -6.47
C ARG A 198 -15.95 -6.07 -4.97
N ASN A 199 -15.05 -5.43 -4.24
CA ASN A 199 -15.03 -5.49 -2.79
C ASN A 199 -16.27 -4.73 -2.27
N HIS A 200 -17.14 -5.46 -1.56
CA HIS A 200 -18.43 -4.96 -1.10
C HIS A 200 -18.35 -4.23 0.26
N THR A 201 -17.19 -4.23 0.91
CA THR A 201 -17.00 -3.49 2.16
C THR A 201 -17.16 -1.99 1.94
N GLU A 202 -17.57 -1.26 2.97
CA GLU A 202 -17.84 0.20 2.88
C GLU A 202 -16.65 0.97 2.29
N ASN A 203 -15.43 0.61 2.71
CA ASN A 203 -14.20 1.22 2.23
C ASN A 203 -13.58 0.53 1.02
N ARG A 204 -14.19 -0.55 0.51
CA ARG A 204 -13.74 -1.37 -0.63
C ARG A 204 -12.35 -1.99 -0.44
N HIS A 205 -11.83 -1.94 0.79
CA HIS A 205 -10.49 -2.36 1.13
C HIS A 205 -10.49 -3.52 2.14
N GLY A 206 -11.58 -3.76 2.87
CA GLY A 206 -11.63 -4.81 3.89
C GLY A 206 -11.36 -6.20 3.30
N ILE A 207 -10.54 -6.99 4.01
CA ILE A 207 -10.06 -8.31 3.55
C ILE A 207 -11.20 -9.28 3.21
N VAL A 208 -12.31 -9.25 3.96
CA VAL A 208 -13.50 -10.09 3.72
C VAL A 208 -14.05 -9.93 2.31
N GLY A 209 -14.14 -8.70 1.79
CA GLY A 209 -14.62 -8.48 0.44
C GLY A 209 -13.68 -8.98 -0.67
N TYR A 210 -12.41 -9.27 -0.33
CA TYR A 210 -11.47 -9.93 -1.22
C TYR A 210 -11.55 -11.46 -1.11
N LEU A 211 -11.64 -12.01 0.11
CA LEU A 211 -11.66 -13.45 0.33
C LEU A 211 -12.97 -14.11 -0.10
N ASP A 212 -14.09 -13.38 -0.03
CA ASP A 212 -15.39 -13.85 -0.51
C ASP A 212 -15.55 -13.77 -2.03
N ASN A 213 -14.55 -13.21 -2.75
CA ASN A 213 -14.55 -13.22 -4.21
C ASN A 213 -14.32 -14.66 -4.74
N PRO A 214 -15.19 -15.18 -5.62
CA PRO A 214 -15.08 -16.56 -6.10
C PRO A 214 -13.75 -16.91 -6.76
N ASP A 215 -13.15 -15.99 -7.52
CA ASP A 215 -11.87 -16.24 -8.20
C ASP A 215 -10.72 -16.32 -7.21
N VAL A 216 -10.70 -15.43 -6.21
CA VAL A 216 -9.70 -15.43 -5.13
C VAL A 216 -9.82 -16.70 -4.29
N ALA A 217 -11.03 -17.03 -3.83
CA ALA A 217 -11.29 -18.22 -3.02
C ALA A 217 -10.91 -19.50 -3.78
N LYS A 218 -11.32 -19.62 -5.05
CA LYS A 218 -10.98 -20.77 -5.91
C LYS A 218 -9.47 -20.90 -6.09
N ARG A 219 -8.75 -19.80 -6.28
CA ARG A 219 -7.29 -19.79 -6.43
C ARG A 219 -6.59 -20.32 -5.17
N ILE A 220 -7.04 -19.89 -3.99
CA ILE A 220 -6.51 -20.36 -2.70
C ILE A 220 -6.82 -21.84 -2.49
N LEU A 221 -8.09 -22.26 -2.69
CA LEU A 221 -8.52 -23.66 -2.49
C LEU A 221 -7.77 -24.63 -3.40
N ASN A 222 -7.57 -24.28 -4.68
CA ASN A 222 -6.82 -25.11 -5.62
C ASN A 222 -5.36 -25.30 -5.20
N ALA A 223 -4.75 -24.29 -4.57
CA ALA A 223 -3.38 -24.38 -4.08
C ALA A 223 -3.24 -25.19 -2.78
N LEU A 224 -4.33 -25.39 -2.02
CA LEU A 224 -4.37 -26.21 -0.81
C LEU A 224 -4.71 -27.68 -1.09
N GLY A 225 -5.45 -27.97 -2.15
CA GLY A 225 -5.91 -29.31 -2.52
C GLY A 225 -5.05 -30.02 -3.57
N GLY A 226 -3.92 -29.43 -3.96
CA GLY A 226 -2.94 -30.01 -4.89
C GLY A 226 -1.90 -30.90 -4.20
#